data_AF-A0A8J2RZK1-F1
#
_entry.id   AF-A0A8J2RZK1-F1
#
_cell.length_a   1.000
_cell.length_b   1.000
_cell.length_c   1.000
_cell.angle_alpha   90.00
_cell.angle_beta   90.00
_cell.angle_gamma   90.00
#
_symmetry.space_group_name_H-M   'P 1'
#
loop_
_entity.id
_entity.type
_entity.pdbx_description
1 polymer ?
#
loop_
_entity_poly.entity_id
_entity_poly.type
_entity_poly.pdbx_seq_one_letter_code
_entity_poly.pdbx_strand_id
1 'polypeptide(L)'
;MTSTYVNCCTDFYRAVSVGSLDNLYEILGKTERKMMSNLAQSYNEMGETPLLVAINKRHLHVVQFLVDILEIDISQVGRFSWKDSNYLNIPPLFAAIISDQISMTNYLIETKKVAVNLDLFMKDSTTTSLDKINVLELIGAGYILHGVCDSHLRGLIYWEKAEIFGQHVIVDDAMTLEEAEEKTKNRLIIQQALYVGQRVLERLLLFPNIYIISNISKYSWTFMTNSDLNSRFRTYDELENASNISIYVLKQLNIWWENNSASYVSMETWDVNKEALNHCWSSVRLFHKDITSNMLFPNFMFVFSFASEHLNRVHAKYWPANQKDRADALYQLTKIVCHISVSIIRMLPQLGSKESKQFKTSLAHYIHLYEEWETDKPYVFHRACDLLYLVGQKSNYEQVIQLFLEAGADPNALNADGNTPLHCLLPKNEFQYWLTNPWDNPNEKDVPIIRSNFIASVRVLLDAGSHVDQSNRRGETILELLKRNRKMQQSFKAPFDPFLESVIDSVLPLTCYCAQSIQKNNIPIVKLPPTLQLFVRRH
;
A
#
# COMPACT_ATOMS: atom_id res chain seq x y z
N MET A 1 36.95 -8.19 -40.99
CA MET A 1 36.49 -8.35 -39.59
C MET A 1 35.78 -7.10 -39.04
N THR A 2 36.02 -5.89 -39.57
CA THR A 2 35.47 -4.63 -39.01
C THR A 2 33.98 -4.41 -39.29
N SER A 3 33.47 -4.70 -40.50
CA SER A 3 32.04 -4.48 -40.82
C SER A 3 31.09 -5.45 -40.09
N THR A 4 31.45 -6.73 -39.98
CA THR A 4 30.63 -7.75 -39.32
C THR A 4 30.55 -7.55 -37.81
N TYR A 5 31.64 -7.13 -37.17
CA TYR A 5 31.65 -6.83 -35.73
C TYR A 5 30.81 -5.59 -35.40
N VAL A 6 30.90 -4.52 -36.20
CA VAL A 6 30.10 -3.29 -36.01
C VAL A 6 28.61 -3.60 -36.12
N ASN A 7 28.18 -4.31 -37.17
CA ASN A 7 26.77 -4.69 -37.32
C ASN A 7 26.27 -5.54 -36.15
N CYS A 8 27.08 -6.51 -35.68
CA CYS A 8 26.73 -7.34 -34.55
C CYS A 8 26.63 -6.57 -33.23
N CYS A 9 27.48 -5.56 -33.03
CA CYS A 9 27.42 -4.68 -31.86
C CYS A 9 26.15 -3.82 -31.89
N THR A 10 25.82 -3.22 -33.03
CA THR A 10 24.59 -2.45 -33.19
C THR A 10 23.33 -3.30 -32.95
N ASP A 11 23.30 -4.52 -33.49
CA ASP A 11 22.18 -5.44 -33.30
C ASP A 11 22.06 -5.91 -31.84
N PHE A 12 23.20 -6.15 -31.17
CA PHE A 12 23.24 -6.48 -29.74
C PHE A 12 22.65 -5.36 -28.88
N TYR A 13 23.12 -4.11 -29.05
CA TYR A 13 22.57 -2.97 -28.32
C TYR A 13 21.10 -2.69 -28.64
N ARG A 14 20.66 -2.95 -29.88
CA ARG A 14 19.24 -2.88 -30.25
C ARG A 14 18.42 -3.94 -29.49
N ALA A 15 18.90 -5.17 -29.42
CA ALA A 15 18.24 -6.25 -28.68
C ALA A 15 18.15 -5.95 -27.18
N VAL A 16 19.24 -5.45 -26.58
CA VAL A 16 19.27 -4.98 -25.18
C VAL A 16 18.26 -3.85 -24.95
N SER A 17 18.24 -2.86 -25.83
CA SER A 17 17.37 -1.67 -25.71
C SER A 17 15.88 -2.01 -25.81
N VAL A 18 15.52 -2.93 -26.71
CA VAL A 18 14.13 -3.39 -26.90
C VAL A 18 13.72 -4.42 -25.84
N GLY A 19 14.67 -5.07 -25.17
CA GLY A 19 14.39 -6.07 -24.14
C GLY A 19 14.15 -7.47 -24.70
N SER A 20 14.61 -7.78 -25.92
CA SER A 20 14.33 -9.07 -26.58
C SER A 20 15.38 -10.13 -26.23
N LEU A 21 15.02 -11.09 -25.37
CA LEU A 21 15.88 -12.24 -25.06
C LEU A 21 16.08 -13.15 -26.27
N ASP A 22 15.06 -13.33 -27.10
CA ASP A 22 15.13 -14.19 -28.29
C ASP A 22 16.22 -13.70 -29.24
N ASN A 23 16.27 -12.38 -29.49
CA ASN A 23 17.32 -11.79 -30.32
C ASN A 23 18.71 -11.93 -29.68
N LEU A 24 18.80 -11.80 -28.34
CA LEU A 24 20.07 -11.99 -27.63
C LEU A 24 20.55 -13.44 -27.75
N TYR A 25 19.68 -14.43 -27.59
CA TYR A 25 19.99 -15.84 -27.80
C TYR A 25 20.36 -16.17 -29.24
N GLU A 26 19.70 -15.54 -30.22
CA GLU A 26 20.06 -15.69 -31.63
C GLU A 26 21.48 -15.15 -31.92
N ILE A 27 21.83 -13.99 -31.35
CA ILE A 27 23.17 -13.41 -31.47
C ILE A 27 24.20 -14.33 -30.81
N LEU A 28 23.91 -14.89 -29.62
CA LEU A 28 24.76 -15.88 -28.96
C LEU A 28 25.01 -17.13 -29.79
N GLY A 29 23.98 -17.65 -30.47
CA GLY A 29 24.09 -18.83 -31.32
C GLY A 29 24.98 -18.62 -32.54
N LYS A 30 25.10 -17.37 -33.02
CA LYS A 30 25.86 -17.00 -34.22
C LYS A 30 27.28 -16.52 -33.94
N THR A 31 27.63 -16.28 -32.68
CA THR A 31 28.83 -15.53 -32.30
C THR A 31 29.79 -16.38 -31.47
N GLU A 32 31.10 -16.32 -31.77
CA GLU A 32 32.12 -17.00 -30.99
C GLU A 32 32.22 -16.44 -29.55
N ARG A 33 32.55 -17.29 -28.56
CA ARG A 33 32.69 -16.90 -27.14
C ARG A 33 33.56 -15.65 -26.92
N LYS A 34 34.67 -15.54 -27.65
CA LYS A 34 35.60 -14.39 -27.52
C LYS A 34 34.96 -13.09 -27.99
N MET A 35 34.17 -13.14 -29.06
CA MET A 35 33.43 -11.98 -29.55
C MET A 35 32.28 -11.61 -28.61
N MET A 36 31.63 -12.59 -27.95
CA MET A 36 30.65 -12.33 -26.91
C MET A 36 31.23 -11.63 -25.68
N SER A 37 32.41 -12.05 -25.21
CA SER A 37 33.13 -11.36 -24.12
C SER A 37 33.48 -9.92 -24.50
N ASN A 38 33.85 -9.67 -25.75
CA ASN A 38 34.10 -8.31 -26.24
C ASN A 38 32.82 -7.46 -26.29
N LEU A 39 31.68 -8.04 -26.70
CA LEU A 39 30.39 -7.34 -26.70
C LEU A 39 29.92 -7.01 -25.29
N ALA A 40 30.11 -7.94 -24.34
CA ALA A 40 29.84 -7.75 -22.93
C ALA A 40 30.57 -6.54 -22.32
N GLN A 41 31.81 -6.28 -22.76
CA GLN A 41 32.64 -5.16 -22.30
C GLN A 41 32.60 -3.93 -23.22
N SER A 42 31.78 -3.96 -24.27
CA SER A 42 31.75 -2.89 -25.27
C SER A 42 31.03 -1.63 -24.79
N TYR A 43 31.16 -0.57 -25.59
CA TYR A 43 30.43 0.68 -25.44
C TYR A 43 29.71 0.98 -26.75
N ASN A 44 28.48 1.50 -26.67
CA ASN A 44 27.81 2.02 -27.86
C ASN A 44 28.37 3.39 -28.27
N GLU A 45 27.85 3.96 -29.35
CA GLU A 45 28.25 5.28 -29.86
C GLU A 45 28.07 6.42 -28.85
N MET A 46 27.19 6.23 -27.86
CA MET A 46 26.92 7.21 -26.80
C MET A 46 27.84 7.04 -25.58
N GLY A 47 28.66 5.97 -25.52
CA GLY A 47 29.50 5.64 -24.37
C GLY A 47 28.77 4.87 -23.26
N GLU A 48 27.64 4.24 -23.57
CA GLU A 48 26.85 3.45 -22.61
C GLU A 48 27.27 1.97 -22.65
N THR A 49 27.33 1.34 -21.48
CA THR A 49 27.52 -0.12 -21.37
C THR A 49 26.21 -0.84 -21.65
N PRO A 50 26.24 -2.13 -22.06
CA PRO A 50 25.00 -2.90 -22.27
C PRO A 50 24.13 -2.96 -21.01
N LEU A 51 24.77 -3.07 -19.85
CA LEU A 51 24.09 -3.14 -18.56
C LEU A 51 23.39 -1.82 -18.21
N LEU A 52 24.04 -0.67 -18.46
CA LEU A 52 23.42 0.65 -18.26
C LEU A 52 22.24 0.90 -19.20
N VAL A 53 22.33 0.41 -20.46
CA VAL A 53 21.20 0.48 -21.41
C VAL A 53 20.02 -0.37 -20.91
N ALA A 54 20.28 -1.61 -20.46
CA ALA A 54 19.23 -2.48 -19.92
C ALA A 54 18.54 -1.87 -18.68
N ILE A 55 19.33 -1.25 -17.78
CA ILE A 55 18.81 -0.52 -16.62
C ILE A 55 17.99 0.68 -17.08
N ASN A 56 18.50 1.53 -17.97
CA ASN A 56 17.77 2.70 -18.44
C ASN A 56 16.41 2.33 -19.07
N LYS A 57 16.36 1.18 -19.74
CA LYS A 57 15.15 0.64 -20.39
C LYS A 57 14.27 -0.22 -19.48
N ARG A 58 14.66 -0.42 -18.21
CA ARG A 58 13.88 -1.13 -17.18
C ARG A 58 13.65 -2.62 -17.49
N HIS A 59 14.56 -3.25 -18.25
CA HIS A 59 14.47 -4.66 -18.63
C HIS A 59 15.20 -5.57 -17.63
N LEU A 60 14.54 -5.91 -16.50
CA LEU A 60 15.15 -6.73 -15.44
C LEU A 60 15.64 -8.08 -15.96
N HIS A 61 14.85 -8.72 -16.83
CA HIS A 61 15.21 -10.01 -17.44
C HIS A 61 16.45 -9.91 -18.35
N VAL A 62 16.66 -8.75 -19.01
CA VAL A 62 17.90 -8.52 -19.78
C VAL A 62 19.06 -8.26 -18.83
N VAL A 63 18.88 -7.49 -17.74
CA VAL A 63 19.91 -7.31 -16.72
C VAL A 63 20.38 -8.66 -16.16
N GLN A 64 19.43 -9.53 -15.80
CA GLN A 64 19.71 -10.89 -15.34
C GLN A 64 20.44 -11.71 -16.39
N PHE A 65 19.98 -11.66 -17.64
CA PHE A 65 20.64 -12.33 -18.76
C PHE A 65 22.10 -11.88 -18.93
N LEU A 66 22.35 -10.56 -18.92
CA LEU A 66 23.68 -9.97 -19.09
C LEU A 66 24.62 -10.35 -17.93
N VAL A 67 24.12 -10.32 -16.70
CA VAL A 67 24.95 -10.61 -15.52
C VAL A 67 25.16 -12.11 -15.35
N ASP A 68 24.12 -12.93 -15.45
CA ASP A 68 24.20 -14.37 -15.15
C ASP A 68 24.74 -15.20 -16.32
N ILE A 69 24.38 -14.86 -17.57
CA ILE A 69 24.75 -15.65 -18.76
C ILE A 69 26.00 -15.09 -19.44
N LEU A 70 26.09 -13.76 -19.62
CA LEU A 70 27.27 -13.14 -20.24
C LEU A 70 28.39 -12.80 -19.25
N GLU A 71 28.13 -12.94 -17.95
CA GLU A 71 29.10 -12.64 -16.89
C GLU A 71 29.70 -11.24 -16.98
N ILE A 72 28.89 -10.24 -17.35
CA ILE A 72 29.31 -8.84 -17.42
C ILE A 72 29.81 -8.36 -16.04
N ASP A 73 30.89 -7.56 -16.07
CA ASP A 73 31.40 -6.86 -14.90
C ASP A 73 30.40 -5.78 -14.46
N ILE A 74 29.74 -6.02 -13.32
CA ILE A 74 28.78 -5.09 -12.71
C ILE A 74 29.42 -3.79 -12.19
N SER A 75 30.75 -3.69 -12.20
CA SER A 75 31.50 -2.48 -11.88
C SER A 75 31.89 -1.65 -13.10
N GLN A 76 31.61 -2.14 -14.32
CA GLN A 76 31.94 -1.42 -15.55
C GLN A 76 31.16 -0.09 -15.62
N VAL A 77 31.90 1.00 -15.57
CA VAL A 77 31.36 2.35 -15.61
C VAL A 77 31.02 2.78 -17.03
N GLY A 78 30.04 3.67 -17.18
CA GLY A 78 29.73 4.26 -18.48
C GLY A 78 28.84 5.48 -18.38
N ARG A 79 28.42 5.99 -19.53
CA ARG A 79 27.45 7.08 -19.61
C ARG A 79 26.05 6.57 -19.26
N PHE A 80 25.30 7.37 -18.52
CA PHE A 80 23.90 7.11 -18.21
C PHE A 80 23.13 8.42 -18.19
N SER A 81 22.09 8.51 -18.99
CA SER A 81 21.20 9.67 -19.03
C SER A 81 19.94 9.35 -18.26
N TRP A 82 19.61 10.16 -17.25
CA TRP A 82 18.42 9.98 -16.45
C TRP A 82 17.76 11.32 -16.15
N LYS A 83 16.47 11.44 -16.50
CA LYS A 83 15.74 12.72 -16.55
C LYS A 83 16.54 13.75 -17.37
N ASP A 84 16.73 14.95 -16.85
CA ASP A 84 17.43 16.06 -17.51
C ASP A 84 18.96 16.06 -17.23
N SER A 85 19.48 15.00 -16.59
CA SER A 85 20.87 14.89 -16.16
C SER A 85 21.63 13.81 -16.93
N ASN A 86 22.88 14.13 -17.29
CA ASN A 86 23.82 13.19 -17.91
C ASN A 86 24.93 12.84 -16.91
N TYR A 87 24.98 11.58 -16.53
CA TYR A 87 25.99 11.03 -15.63
C TYR A 87 27.08 10.35 -16.46
N LEU A 88 28.33 10.73 -16.23
CA LEU A 88 29.50 10.18 -16.91
C LEU A 88 30.22 9.21 -15.97
N ASN A 89 30.72 8.11 -16.53
CA ASN A 89 31.50 7.11 -15.81
C ASN A 89 30.86 6.60 -14.51
N ILE A 90 29.53 6.39 -14.51
CA ILE A 90 28.84 5.85 -13.33
C ILE A 90 28.71 4.32 -13.39
N PRO A 91 28.73 3.64 -12.22
CA PRO A 91 28.51 2.21 -12.15
C PRO A 91 27.00 1.85 -12.23
N PRO A 92 26.66 0.64 -12.71
CA PRO A 92 25.30 0.12 -12.82
C PRO A 92 24.45 0.21 -11.55
N LEU A 93 25.02 -0.08 -10.38
CA LEU A 93 24.26 -0.03 -9.11
C LEU A 93 23.83 1.39 -8.76
N PHE A 94 24.67 2.39 -9.01
CA PHE A 94 24.27 3.80 -8.84
C PHE A 94 23.13 4.15 -9.79
N ALA A 95 23.24 3.76 -11.06
CA ALA A 95 22.19 3.96 -12.07
C ALA A 95 20.85 3.35 -11.66
N ALA A 96 20.85 2.12 -11.11
CA ALA A 96 19.65 1.43 -10.65
C ALA A 96 18.98 2.16 -9.46
N ILE A 97 19.75 2.66 -8.51
CA ILE A 97 19.23 3.41 -7.35
C ILE A 97 18.63 4.75 -7.80
N ILE A 98 19.37 5.56 -8.56
CA ILE A 98 18.90 6.89 -8.98
C ILE A 98 17.69 6.84 -9.92
N SER A 99 17.49 5.71 -10.59
CA SER A 99 16.38 5.49 -11.52
C SER A 99 15.16 4.78 -10.92
N ASP A 100 15.08 4.68 -9.59
CA ASP A 100 13.92 4.13 -8.85
C ASP A 100 13.64 2.63 -9.15
N GLN A 101 14.67 1.83 -9.40
CA GLN A 101 14.50 0.43 -9.83
C GLN A 101 14.79 -0.56 -8.71
N ILE A 102 13.86 -0.72 -7.77
CA ILE A 102 14.01 -1.57 -6.56
C ILE A 102 14.53 -2.98 -6.90
N SER A 103 13.89 -3.66 -7.85
CA SER A 103 14.22 -5.05 -8.19
C SER A 103 15.60 -5.20 -8.83
N MET A 104 16.01 -4.23 -9.66
CA MET A 104 17.37 -4.22 -10.22
C MET A 104 18.41 -3.90 -9.16
N THR A 105 18.13 -2.93 -8.29
CA THR A 105 19.02 -2.58 -7.17
C THR A 105 19.26 -3.78 -6.27
N ASN A 106 18.20 -4.48 -5.85
CA ASN A 106 18.32 -5.69 -5.03
C ASN A 106 19.10 -6.78 -5.76
N TYR A 107 18.76 -7.05 -7.02
CA TYR A 107 19.48 -8.05 -7.82
C TYR A 107 20.98 -7.75 -7.92
N LEU A 108 21.36 -6.51 -8.26
CA LEU A 108 22.77 -6.12 -8.37
C LEU A 108 23.51 -6.24 -7.03
N ILE A 109 22.86 -5.94 -5.91
CA ILE A 109 23.45 -6.08 -4.56
C ILE A 109 23.63 -7.56 -4.19
N GLU A 110 22.63 -8.40 -4.48
CA GLU A 110 22.61 -9.83 -4.15
C GLU A 110 23.60 -10.64 -5.00
N THR A 111 23.92 -10.17 -6.20
CA THR A 111 24.90 -10.86 -7.05
C THR A 111 26.24 -10.93 -6.31
N LYS A 112 26.68 -12.16 -5.96
CA LYS A 112 27.97 -12.40 -5.29
C LYS A 112 29.18 -12.13 -6.19
N LYS A 113 28.96 -11.64 -7.41
CA LYS A 113 30.01 -11.23 -8.33
C LYS A 113 30.70 -10.01 -7.74
N VAL A 114 31.98 -10.18 -7.47
CA VAL A 114 32.79 -9.30 -6.63
C VAL A 114 32.93 -7.92 -7.30
N ALA A 115 32.44 -6.87 -6.63
CA ALA A 115 32.69 -5.47 -7.02
C ALA A 115 34.13 -5.07 -6.66
N VAL A 116 35.12 -5.44 -7.48
CA VAL A 116 36.54 -5.17 -7.17
C VAL A 116 37.25 -4.19 -8.10
N ASN A 117 36.57 -3.56 -9.07
CA ASN A 117 37.23 -2.54 -9.89
C ASN A 117 36.91 -1.08 -9.55
N LEU A 118 36.76 -0.75 -8.26
CA LEU A 118 36.63 0.65 -7.83
C LEU A 118 37.87 1.48 -8.16
N ASP A 119 39.05 0.87 -8.25
CA ASP A 119 40.31 1.58 -8.36
C ASP A 119 40.43 2.40 -9.65
N LEU A 120 39.80 1.94 -10.74
CA LEU A 120 39.71 2.70 -11.98
C LEU A 120 38.80 3.93 -11.84
N PHE A 121 37.65 3.77 -11.19
CA PHE A 121 36.71 4.88 -10.93
C PHE A 121 37.34 5.95 -10.02
N MET A 122 38.08 5.53 -8.98
CA MET A 122 38.76 6.46 -8.08
C MET A 122 39.80 7.32 -8.81
N LYS A 123 40.50 6.75 -9.81
CA LYS A 123 41.56 7.40 -10.59
C LYS A 123 41.04 8.25 -11.76
N ASP A 124 39.75 8.18 -12.09
CA ASP A 124 39.17 8.94 -13.20
C ASP A 124 39.28 10.45 -12.95
N SER A 125 39.96 11.19 -13.83
CA SER A 125 40.12 12.64 -13.70
C SER A 125 38.92 13.44 -14.24
N THR A 126 38.00 12.79 -14.95
CA THR A 126 36.86 13.47 -15.60
C THR A 126 35.67 13.68 -14.68
N THR A 127 35.54 12.86 -13.64
CA THR A 127 34.48 12.96 -12.62
C THR A 127 34.91 13.85 -11.46
N THR A 128 34.07 14.81 -11.05
CA THR A 128 34.40 15.71 -9.93
C THR A 128 34.48 14.95 -8.61
N SER A 129 35.25 15.47 -7.64
CA SER A 129 35.32 14.86 -6.30
C SER A 129 33.95 14.73 -5.64
N LEU A 130 33.06 15.70 -5.84
CA LEU A 130 31.71 15.67 -5.28
C LEU A 130 30.86 14.58 -5.93
N ASP A 131 30.93 14.40 -7.25
CA ASP A 131 30.19 13.34 -7.93
C ASP A 131 30.69 11.95 -7.52
N LYS A 132 32.00 11.78 -7.34
CA LYS A 132 32.57 10.54 -6.78
C LYS A 132 32.05 10.26 -5.37
N ILE A 133 32.02 11.27 -4.49
CA ILE A 133 31.45 11.15 -3.14
C ILE A 133 29.98 10.71 -3.23
N ASN A 134 29.16 11.40 -4.04
CA ASN A 134 27.75 11.06 -4.19
C ASN A 134 27.55 9.62 -4.68
N VAL A 135 28.35 9.16 -5.65
CA VAL A 135 28.30 7.78 -6.16
C VAL A 135 28.64 6.76 -5.08
N LEU A 136 29.76 6.96 -4.38
CA LEU A 136 30.24 6.04 -3.34
C LEU A 136 29.28 6.00 -2.14
N GLU A 137 28.85 7.17 -1.67
CA GLU A 137 27.91 7.28 -0.56
C GLU A 137 26.57 6.61 -0.84
N LEU A 138 26.00 6.82 -2.04
CA LEU A 138 24.71 6.25 -2.40
C LEU A 138 24.77 4.74 -2.63
N ILE A 139 25.85 4.24 -3.25
CA ILE A 139 26.07 2.79 -3.36
C ILE A 139 26.26 2.16 -1.98
N GLY A 140 27.07 2.79 -1.12
CA GLY A 140 27.31 2.33 0.24
C GLY A 140 26.01 2.25 1.05
N ALA A 141 25.18 3.29 0.95
CA ALA A 141 23.84 3.30 1.53
C ALA A 141 22.97 2.18 0.93
N GLY A 142 22.99 1.99 -0.39
CA GLY A 142 22.27 0.91 -1.08
C GLY A 142 22.56 -0.46 -0.48
N TYR A 143 23.84 -0.81 -0.34
CA TYR A 143 24.30 -2.07 0.26
C TYR A 143 23.88 -2.23 1.72
N ILE A 144 24.02 -1.19 2.55
CA ILE A 144 23.62 -1.24 3.96
C ILE A 144 22.10 -1.45 4.09
N LEU A 145 21.31 -0.71 3.31
CA LEU A 145 19.85 -0.77 3.37
C LEU A 145 19.26 -2.09 2.90
N HIS A 146 20.01 -2.88 2.11
CA HIS A 146 19.59 -4.21 1.71
C HIS A 146 19.47 -5.19 2.90
N GLY A 147 20.20 -4.94 4.00
CA GLY A 147 19.91 -5.56 5.30
C GLY A 147 20.57 -6.92 5.59
N VAL A 148 21.43 -7.44 4.71
CA VAL A 148 22.22 -8.68 4.96
C VAL A 148 23.60 -8.31 5.54
N CYS A 149 24.11 -9.03 6.55
CA CYS A 149 25.39 -8.72 7.21
C CYS A 149 26.56 -8.53 6.23
N ASP A 150 26.72 -9.42 5.25
CA ASP A 150 27.75 -9.30 4.20
C ASP A 150 27.61 -8.02 3.36
N SER A 151 26.38 -7.52 3.18
CA SER A 151 26.12 -6.28 2.45
C SER A 151 26.50 -5.05 3.27
N HIS A 152 26.34 -5.06 4.59
CA HIS A 152 26.76 -3.95 5.46
C HIS A 152 28.27 -3.69 5.34
N LEU A 153 29.09 -4.75 5.40
CA LEU A 153 30.54 -4.64 5.27
C LEU A 153 30.93 -4.04 3.91
N ARG A 154 30.28 -4.48 2.83
CA ARG A 154 30.48 -3.88 1.50
C ARG A 154 30.15 -2.39 1.51
N GLY A 155 29.00 -2.02 2.07
CA GLY A 155 28.59 -0.61 2.10
C GLY A 155 29.55 0.30 2.88
N LEU A 156 30.09 -0.19 4.00
CA LEU A 156 31.10 0.54 4.78
C LEU A 156 32.40 0.77 3.97
N ILE A 157 32.86 -0.22 3.19
CA ILE A 157 34.04 -0.06 2.30
C ILE A 157 33.83 1.07 1.29
N TYR A 158 32.61 1.26 0.77
CA TYR A 158 32.31 2.37 -0.13
C TYR A 158 32.37 3.73 0.59
N TRP A 159 31.88 3.81 1.83
CA TRP A 159 31.92 5.04 2.63
C TRP A 159 33.35 5.42 3.04
N GLU A 160 34.18 4.45 3.45
CA GLU A 160 35.61 4.66 3.70
C GLU A 160 36.33 5.24 2.46
N LYS A 161 35.96 4.78 1.26
CA LYS A 161 36.50 5.33 0.01
C LYS A 161 35.98 6.74 -0.29
N ALA A 162 34.77 7.09 0.13
CA ALA A 162 34.24 8.44 -0.03
C ALA A 162 35.00 9.46 0.82
N GLU A 163 35.44 9.07 2.03
CA GLU A 163 36.26 9.89 2.94
C GLU A 163 37.58 10.37 2.33
N ILE A 164 38.15 9.60 1.39
CA ILE A 164 39.39 9.97 0.68
C ILE A 164 39.24 11.29 -0.08
N PHE A 165 38.03 11.62 -0.54
CA PHE A 165 37.76 12.81 -1.35
C PHE A 165 37.23 14.03 -0.54
N GLY A 166 37.01 13.90 0.76
CA GLY A 166 36.57 14.98 1.64
C GLY A 166 36.11 14.49 3.03
N GLN A 167 35.97 15.41 4.00
CA GLN A 167 35.43 15.07 5.33
C GLN A 167 33.97 14.61 5.20
N HIS A 168 33.76 13.32 5.39
CA HIS A 168 32.44 12.72 5.51
C HIS A 168 31.76 13.34 6.74
N VAL A 169 30.61 13.98 6.55
CA VAL A 169 29.76 14.40 7.68
C VAL A 169 29.07 13.13 8.19
N ILE A 170 29.82 12.36 8.97
CA ILE A 170 29.23 11.53 10.03
C ILE A 170 28.68 12.55 11.03
N VAL A 171 27.40 12.45 11.37
CA VAL A 171 26.85 13.23 12.48
C VAL A 171 27.54 12.68 13.72
N ASP A 172 28.35 13.52 14.38
CA ASP A 172 28.89 13.30 15.72
C ASP A 172 27.79 12.72 16.63
N ASP A 173 28.16 11.73 17.46
CA ASP A 173 27.31 10.91 18.35
C ASP A 173 27.09 9.45 17.94
N ALA A 174 27.99 8.89 17.12
CA ALA A 174 28.33 7.47 17.30
C ALA A 174 29.13 7.33 18.60
N MET A 175 28.40 7.31 19.71
CA MET A 175 28.79 6.80 21.03
C MET A 175 29.99 5.85 20.91
N THR A 176 31.06 6.15 21.64
CA THR A 176 32.34 5.41 21.68
C THR A 176 32.16 3.94 21.32
N LEU A 177 32.71 3.55 20.16
CA LEU A 177 32.53 2.30 19.41
C LEU A 177 32.86 0.99 20.18
N GLU A 178 33.17 1.07 21.48
CA GLU A 178 33.49 -0.04 22.36
C GLU A 178 32.34 -0.46 23.30
N GLU A 179 31.24 0.31 23.40
CA GLU A 179 30.20 0.07 24.41
C GLU A 179 28.80 -0.32 23.86
N ALA A 180 28.60 -0.34 22.53
CA ALA A 180 27.29 -0.66 21.94
C ALA A 180 27.15 -2.15 21.54
N GLU A 181 26.05 -2.80 21.96
CA GLU A 181 25.66 -4.12 21.47
C GLU A 181 25.59 -4.17 19.92
N GLU A 182 25.98 -5.29 19.31
CA GLU A 182 26.04 -5.48 17.84
C GLU A 182 24.72 -5.10 17.12
N LYS A 183 23.58 -5.34 17.78
CA LYS A 183 22.24 -4.99 17.27
C LYS A 183 21.99 -3.48 17.25
N THR A 184 22.46 -2.76 18.27
CA THR A 184 22.39 -1.29 18.36
C THR A 184 23.31 -0.65 17.32
N LYS A 185 24.48 -1.25 17.09
CA LYS A 185 25.41 -0.83 16.03
C LYS A 185 24.79 -0.98 14.63
N ASN A 186 24.18 -2.12 14.32
CA ASN A 186 23.48 -2.32 13.04
C ASN A 186 22.33 -1.32 12.84
N ARG A 187 21.59 -1.01 13.90
CA ARG A 187 20.50 -0.03 13.84
C ARG A 187 21.00 1.37 13.50
N LEU A 188 22.08 1.82 14.11
CA LEU A 188 22.67 3.14 13.86
C LEU A 188 23.19 3.25 12.42
N ILE A 189 23.87 2.19 11.93
CA ILE A 189 24.39 2.14 10.56
C ILE A 189 23.25 2.24 9.53
N ILE A 190 22.13 1.55 9.75
CA ILE A 190 20.96 1.65 8.87
C ILE A 190 20.36 3.07 8.90
N GLN A 191 20.22 3.69 10.08
CA GLN A 191 19.74 5.08 10.17
C GLN A 191 20.65 6.04 9.40
N GLN A 192 21.97 5.89 9.55
CA GLN A 192 22.94 6.69 8.82
C GLN A 192 22.81 6.49 7.31
N ALA A 193 22.60 5.25 6.86
CA ALA A 193 22.44 4.96 5.44
C ALA A 193 21.16 5.57 4.85
N LEU A 194 20.06 5.59 5.61
CA LEU A 194 18.84 6.30 5.22
C LEU A 194 19.10 7.81 5.05
N TYR A 195 19.79 8.43 6.01
CA TYR A 195 20.13 9.85 5.95
C TYR A 195 21.06 10.19 4.78
N VAL A 196 22.14 9.42 4.61
CA VAL A 196 23.10 9.58 3.50
C VAL A 196 22.39 9.41 2.16
N GLY A 197 21.59 8.35 2.00
CA GLY A 197 20.84 8.09 0.78
C GLY A 197 19.88 9.23 0.44
N GLN A 198 19.10 9.70 1.42
CA GLN A 198 18.21 10.85 1.25
C GLN A 198 18.98 12.12 0.86
N ARG A 199 20.03 12.48 1.60
CA ARG A 199 20.85 13.68 1.37
C ARG A 199 21.47 13.70 -0.03
N VAL A 200 22.04 12.58 -0.46
CA VAL A 200 22.65 12.48 -1.81
C VAL A 200 21.58 12.66 -2.89
N LEU A 201 20.44 12.00 -2.75
CA LEU A 201 19.36 12.10 -3.74
C LEU A 201 18.70 13.48 -3.75
N GLU A 202 18.61 14.17 -2.62
CA GLU A 202 18.18 15.57 -2.56
C GLU A 202 19.16 16.49 -3.31
N ARG A 203 20.48 16.33 -3.10
CA ARG A 203 21.51 17.06 -3.88
C ARG A 203 21.39 16.82 -5.37
N LEU A 204 21.07 15.59 -5.78
CA LEU A 204 20.91 15.21 -7.18
C LEU A 204 19.54 15.64 -7.75
N LEU A 205 18.66 16.23 -6.94
CA LEU A 205 17.26 16.57 -7.30
C LEU A 205 16.44 15.33 -7.74
N LEU A 206 16.73 14.20 -7.12
CA LEU A 206 16.10 12.90 -7.37
C LEU A 206 15.33 12.35 -6.16
N PHE A 207 15.22 13.13 -5.08
CA PHE A 207 14.33 12.82 -3.97
C PHE A 207 12.94 13.47 -4.20
N PRO A 208 11.82 12.80 -3.87
CA PRO A 208 11.72 11.48 -3.25
C PRO A 208 12.10 10.34 -4.19
N ASN A 209 12.70 9.28 -3.63
CA ASN A 209 13.15 8.08 -4.35
C ASN A 209 12.53 6.83 -3.71
N ILE A 210 11.91 5.97 -4.52
CA ILE A 210 11.08 4.87 -4.03
C ILE A 210 11.89 3.80 -3.29
N TYR A 211 13.15 3.59 -3.66
CA TYR A 211 14.04 2.65 -2.98
C TYR A 211 14.35 3.13 -1.56
N ILE A 212 14.71 4.42 -1.40
CA ILE A 212 14.94 4.99 -0.06
C ILE A 212 13.64 5.02 0.75
N ILE A 213 12.53 5.49 0.17
CA ILE A 213 11.23 5.53 0.86
C ILE A 213 10.81 4.14 1.37
N SER A 214 10.96 3.10 0.53
CA SER A 214 10.66 1.72 0.92
C SER A 214 11.49 1.28 2.12
N ASN A 215 12.79 1.60 2.13
CA ASN A 215 13.67 1.24 3.24
C ASN A 215 13.40 2.06 4.52
N ILE A 216 12.98 3.32 4.42
CA ILE A 216 12.47 4.08 5.59
C ILE A 216 11.24 3.38 6.18
N SER A 217 10.30 2.95 5.34
CA SER A 217 9.09 2.25 5.78
C SER A 217 9.43 0.91 6.45
N LYS A 218 10.33 0.11 5.86
CA LYS A 218 10.81 -1.15 6.43
C LYS A 218 11.51 -0.93 7.77
N TYR A 219 12.39 0.07 7.85
CA TYR A 219 13.09 0.42 9.08
C TYR A 219 12.11 0.75 10.20
N SER A 220 11.14 1.63 9.94
CA SER A 220 10.07 1.96 10.88
C SER A 220 9.27 0.73 11.33
N TRP A 221 8.95 -0.18 10.40
CA TRP A 221 8.23 -1.40 10.71
C TRP A 221 9.03 -2.39 11.57
N THR A 222 10.30 -2.63 11.26
CA THR A 222 11.16 -3.52 12.06
C THR A 222 11.33 -3.03 13.49
N PHE A 223 11.38 -1.70 13.68
CA PHE A 223 11.33 -1.09 15.00
C PHE A 223 9.99 -1.38 15.71
N MET A 224 8.90 -1.39 14.94
CA MET A 224 7.55 -1.75 15.40
C MET A 224 7.29 -3.24 15.58
N THR A 225 8.07 -4.19 15.04
CA THR A 225 7.74 -5.63 15.15
C THR A 225 8.73 -6.45 15.97
N ASN A 226 9.93 -5.95 16.24
CA ASN A 226 10.91 -6.70 17.02
C ASN A 226 10.45 -6.93 18.47
N SER A 227 10.33 -8.21 18.82
CA SER A 227 9.80 -8.76 20.08
C SER A 227 10.83 -8.86 21.22
N ASP A 228 12.09 -8.48 20.98
CA ASP A 228 13.19 -8.65 21.96
C ASP A 228 13.25 -7.55 23.02
N LEU A 229 12.43 -6.49 22.91
CA LEU A 229 12.12 -5.71 24.09
C LEU A 229 11.08 -6.50 24.87
N ASN A 230 11.49 -7.02 26.01
CA ASN A 230 10.68 -7.62 27.08
C ASN A 230 9.52 -6.74 27.57
N SER A 231 9.17 -5.65 26.88
CA SER A 231 8.04 -4.81 27.21
C SER A 231 6.82 -5.24 26.39
N ARG A 232 5.85 -5.83 27.08
CA ARG A 232 4.44 -5.79 26.65
C ARG A 232 3.88 -4.35 26.56
N PHE A 233 4.74 -3.32 26.63
CA PHE A 233 4.43 -1.90 26.73
C PHE A 233 5.52 -1.09 25.99
N ARG A 234 5.25 -0.63 24.77
CA ARG A 234 6.07 0.42 24.14
C ARG A 234 5.84 1.74 24.84
N THR A 235 6.84 2.62 24.85
CA THR A 235 6.62 3.97 25.37
C THR A 235 5.76 4.78 24.40
N TYR A 236 5.12 5.83 24.91
CA TYR A 236 4.35 6.77 24.11
C TYR A 236 5.21 7.39 23.00
N ASP A 237 6.42 7.83 23.35
CA ASP A 237 7.36 8.49 22.42
C ASP A 237 7.77 7.56 21.26
N GLU A 238 7.91 6.26 21.52
CA GLU A 238 8.22 5.27 20.47
C GLU A 238 7.07 5.12 19.46
N LEU A 239 5.82 5.10 19.94
CA LEU A 239 4.63 4.98 19.10
C LEU A 239 4.36 6.27 18.32
N GLU A 240 4.57 7.43 18.94
CA GLU A 240 4.49 8.74 18.28
C GLU A 240 5.53 8.84 17.17
N ASN A 241 6.80 8.51 17.45
CA ASN A 241 7.87 8.53 16.47
C ASN A 241 7.58 7.59 15.29
N ALA A 242 7.13 6.36 15.54
CA ALA A 242 6.77 5.43 14.48
C ALA A 242 5.61 5.95 13.61
N SER A 243 4.63 6.60 14.22
CA SER A 243 3.51 7.22 13.51
C SER A 243 3.98 8.40 12.65
N ASN A 244 4.82 9.28 13.20
CA ASN A 244 5.39 10.41 12.48
C ASN A 244 6.23 9.97 11.27
N ILE A 245 7.06 8.94 11.43
CA ILE A 245 7.83 8.36 10.32
C ILE A 245 6.89 7.78 9.26
N SER A 246 5.87 7.04 9.66
CA SER A 246 4.91 6.44 8.72
C SER A 246 4.14 7.51 7.93
N ILE A 247 3.74 8.61 8.57
CA ILE A 247 3.10 9.75 7.92
C ILE A 247 4.08 10.46 6.98
N TYR A 248 5.35 10.64 7.40
CA TYR A 248 6.40 11.19 6.56
C TYR A 248 6.59 10.35 5.29
N VAL A 249 6.67 9.02 5.41
CA VAL A 249 6.74 8.10 4.26
C VAL A 249 5.58 8.32 3.29
N LEU A 250 4.34 8.40 3.80
CA LEU A 250 3.17 8.64 2.94
C LEU A 250 3.21 10.03 2.27
N LYS A 251 3.72 11.06 2.95
CA LYS A 251 3.94 12.40 2.33
C LYS A 251 4.97 12.33 1.21
N GLN A 252 6.07 11.62 1.41
CA GLN A 252 7.08 11.43 0.37
C GLN A 252 6.54 10.61 -0.81
N LEU A 253 5.74 9.57 -0.56
CA LEU A 253 5.05 8.84 -1.62
C LEU A 253 4.08 9.73 -2.39
N ASN A 254 3.37 10.63 -1.72
CA ASN A 254 2.45 11.54 -2.39
C ASN A 254 3.18 12.45 -3.39
N ILE A 255 4.29 13.06 -2.96
CA ILE A 255 5.16 13.87 -3.83
C ILE A 255 5.75 13.01 -4.95
N TRP A 256 6.16 11.78 -4.66
CA TRP A 256 6.68 10.86 -5.67
C TRP A 256 5.64 10.58 -6.76
N TRP A 257 4.38 10.36 -6.40
CA TRP A 257 3.29 10.15 -7.36
C TRP A 257 2.97 11.38 -8.20
N GLU A 258 3.09 12.59 -7.63
CA GLU A 258 2.89 13.85 -8.36
C GLU A 258 3.99 14.06 -9.42
N ASN A 259 5.21 13.59 -9.15
CA ASN A 259 6.38 13.78 -10.01
C ASN A 259 6.60 12.69 -11.06
N ASN A 260 5.90 11.54 -10.99
CA ASN A 260 6.15 10.39 -11.86
C ASN A 260 4.90 10.01 -12.67
N SER A 261 5.07 9.83 -13.97
CA SER A 261 3.96 9.43 -14.85
C SER A 261 3.64 7.93 -14.72
N ALA A 262 2.43 7.55 -15.16
CA ALA A 262 1.94 6.18 -15.03
C ALA A 262 2.83 5.12 -15.71
N SER A 263 3.56 5.47 -16.78
CA SER A 263 4.46 4.55 -17.49
C SER A 263 5.72 4.17 -16.70
N TYR A 264 6.05 4.90 -15.64
CA TYR A 264 7.22 4.64 -14.78
C TYR A 264 6.92 3.73 -13.59
N VAL A 265 5.65 3.38 -13.36
CA VAL A 265 5.20 2.71 -12.14
C VAL A 265 5.34 1.21 -12.29
N SER A 266 6.20 0.61 -11.46
CA SER A 266 6.36 -0.84 -11.40
C SER A 266 5.41 -1.49 -10.39
N MET A 267 5.27 -2.82 -10.43
CA MET A 267 4.50 -3.59 -9.44
C MET A 267 4.97 -3.31 -8.00
N GLU A 268 6.28 -3.25 -7.81
CA GLU A 268 6.91 -3.00 -6.51
C GLU A 268 6.56 -1.61 -5.96
N THR A 269 6.34 -0.63 -6.84
CA THR A 269 5.90 0.71 -6.42
C THR A 269 4.53 0.64 -5.74
N TRP A 270 3.61 -0.15 -6.29
CA TRP A 270 2.29 -0.37 -5.68
C TRP A 270 2.39 -1.10 -4.35
N ASP A 271 3.27 -2.11 -4.27
CA ASP A 271 3.50 -2.84 -3.02
C ASP A 271 4.08 -1.92 -1.93
N VAL A 272 5.01 -1.02 -2.27
CA VAL A 272 5.53 -0.03 -1.32
C VAL A 272 4.41 0.87 -0.77
N ASN A 273 3.46 1.28 -1.61
CA ASN A 273 2.31 2.08 -1.16
C ASN A 273 1.40 1.30 -0.21
N LYS A 274 1.09 0.04 -0.55
CA LYS A 274 0.28 -0.85 0.26
C LYS A 274 0.92 -1.11 1.62
N GLU A 275 2.21 -1.44 1.65
CA GLU A 275 2.96 -1.67 2.88
C GLU A 275 3.04 -0.39 3.73
N ALA A 276 3.33 0.76 3.13
CA ALA A 276 3.35 2.03 3.86
C ALA A 276 1.99 2.38 4.49
N LEU A 277 0.89 2.15 3.78
CA LEU A 277 -0.46 2.34 4.30
C LEU A 277 -0.78 1.36 5.45
N ASN A 278 -0.40 0.08 5.31
CA ASN A 278 -0.56 -0.92 6.36
C ASN A 278 0.24 -0.57 7.62
N HIS A 279 1.50 -0.13 7.46
CA HIS A 279 2.36 0.30 8.55
C HIS A 279 1.80 1.52 9.25
N CYS A 280 1.38 2.54 8.49
CA CYS A 280 0.77 3.75 9.04
C CYS A 280 -0.53 3.42 9.79
N TRP A 281 -1.41 2.61 9.22
CA TRP A 281 -2.62 2.19 9.92
C TRP A 281 -2.31 1.43 11.21
N SER A 282 -1.32 0.53 11.18
CA SER A 282 -0.92 -0.26 12.36
C SER A 282 -0.31 0.61 13.45
N SER A 283 0.56 1.58 13.11
CA SER A 283 1.17 2.50 14.08
C SER A 283 0.11 3.41 14.71
N VAL A 284 -0.77 3.99 13.88
CA VAL A 284 -1.84 4.87 14.32
C VAL A 284 -2.86 4.13 15.18
N ARG A 285 -3.24 2.89 14.80
CA ARG A 285 -4.16 2.06 15.58
C ARG A 285 -3.62 1.72 16.98
N LEU A 286 -2.33 1.45 17.10
CA LEU A 286 -1.71 1.15 18.40
C LEU A 286 -1.63 2.39 19.29
N PHE A 287 -1.35 3.55 18.71
CA PHE A 287 -1.32 4.84 19.40
C PHE A 287 -2.70 5.29 19.93
N HIS A 288 -3.78 5.01 19.17
CA HIS A 288 -5.13 5.51 19.47
C HIS A 288 -5.87 4.77 20.61
N LYS A 289 -5.28 3.77 21.27
CA LYS A 289 -5.96 3.13 22.42
C LYS A 289 -6.14 4.10 23.61
N ASP A 290 -5.30 5.12 23.73
CA ASP A 290 -5.22 5.94 24.96
C ASP A 290 -5.24 7.47 24.74
N ILE A 291 -5.46 7.98 23.52
CA ILE A 291 -5.26 9.42 23.22
C ILE A 291 -6.48 10.08 22.58
N THR A 292 -6.92 11.16 23.24
CA THR A 292 -7.84 12.19 22.74
C THR A 292 -7.02 13.43 22.33
N SER A 293 -6.82 13.74 21.04
CA SER A 293 -6.30 15.07 20.67
C SER A 293 -6.49 15.51 19.20
N ASN A 294 -6.70 16.82 19.04
CA ASN A 294 -6.80 17.56 17.77
C ASN A 294 -5.50 17.55 16.94
N MET A 295 -4.35 17.24 17.53
CA MET A 295 -3.06 17.16 16.82
C MET A 295 -3.00 16.01 15.82
N LEU A 296 -3.87 15.00 16.00
CA LEU A 296 -3.94 13.83 15.13
C LEU A 296 -4.82 14.06 13.89
N PHE A 297 -5.79 14.98 13.93
CA PHE A 297 -6.76 15.12 12.85
C PHE A 297 -6.13 15.43 11.48
N PRO A 298 -5.17 16.36 11.34
CA PRO A 298 -4.52 16.62 10.06
C PRO A 298 -3.83 15.37 9.48
N ASN A 299 -3.24 14.54 10.34
CA ASN A 299 -2.59 13.31 9.94
C ASN A 299 -3.62 12.26 9.48
N PHE A 300 -4.69 12.04 10.25
CA PHE A 300 -5.77 11.12 9.84
C PHE A 300 -6.44 11.58 8.53
N MET A 301 -6.68 12.88 8.37
CA MET A 301 -7.21 13.45 7.13
C MET A 301 -6.27 13.24 5.95
N PHE A 302 -4.97 13.40 6.16
CA PHE A 302 -3.96 13.13 5.14
C PHE A 302 -3.98 11.65 4.73
N VAL A 303 -3.96 10.72 5.70
CA VAL A 303 -3.98 9.28 5.40
C VAL A 303 -5.31 8.88 4.73
N PHE A 304 -6.45 9.44 5.16
CA PHE A 304 -7.74 9.24 4.49
C PHE A 304 -7.67 9.65 3.02
N SER A 305 -7.18 10.87 2.76
CA SER A 305 -7.10 11.43 1.41
C SER A 305 -6.14 10.63 0.53
N PHE A 306 -4.98 10.27 1.07
CA PHE A 306 -3.99 9.44 0.38
C PHE A 306 -4.53 8.05 0.05
N ALA A 307 -5.18 7.39 1.02
CA ALA A 307 -5.75 6.05 0.82
C ALA A 307 -6.89 6.06 -0.20
N SER A 308 -7.76 7.09 -0.16
CA SER A 308 -8.79 7.32 -1.18
C SER A 308 -8.16 7.51 -2.54
N GLU A 309 -7.22 8.44 -2.69
CA GLU A 309 -6.60 8.69 -3.98
C GLU A 309 -5.84 7.45 -4.51
N HIS A 310 -5.19 6.69 -3.64
CA HIS A 310 -4.54 5.44 -4.02
C HIS A 310 -5.54 4.38 -4.49
N LEU A 311 -6.70 4.25 -3.84
CA LEU A 311 -7.80 3.39 -4.28
C LEU A 311 -8.29 3.76 -5.67
N ASN A 312 -8.46 5.06 -5.93
CA ASN A 312 -8.80 5.57 -7.27
C ASN A 312 -7.73 5.23 -8.31
N ARG A 313 -6.45 5.38 -7.98
CA ARG A 313 -5.33 5.01 -8.87
C ARG A 313 -5.33 3.52 -9.21
N VAL A 314 -5.57 2.64 -8.24
CA VAL A 314 -5.66 1.18 -8.42
C VAL A 314 -6.74 0.84 -9.44
N HIS A 315 -7.91 1.46 -9.32
CA HIS A 315 -9.02 1.26 -10.26
C HIS A 315 -8.76 1.88 -11.63
N ALA A 316 -8.41 3.17 -11.69
CA ALA A 316 -8.25 3.91 -12.94
C ALA A 316 -7.13 3.35 -13.83
N LYS A 317 -6.08 2.79 -13.23
CA LYS A 317 -4.95 2.16 -13.94
C LYS A 317 -5.09 0.64 -14.08
N TYR A 318 -6.21 0.06 -13.66
CA TYR A 318 -6.50 -1.38 -13.73
C TYR A 318 -5.40 -2.27 -13.12
N TRP A 319 -4.86 -1.86 -11.96
CA TRP A 319 -3.80 -2.58 -11.27
C TRP A 319 -4.32 -3.27 -10.00
N PRO A 320 -3.80 -4.46 -9.64
CA PRO A 320 -3.08 -5.41 -10.48
C PRO A 320 -3.92 -5.98 -11.62
N ALA A 321 -3.25 -6.43 -12.68
CA ALA A 321 -3.92 -6.99 -13.86
C ALA A 321 -4.67 -8.30 -13.52
N ASN A 322 -4.18 -9.05 -12.53
CA ASN A 322 -4.86 -10.22 -12.00
C ASN A 322 -6.12 -9.79 -11.22
N GLN A 323 -7.28 -10.30 -11.62
CA GLN A 323 -8.57 -9.93 -11.03
C GLN A 323 -8.67 -10.27 -9.53
N LYS A 324 -8.07 -11.39 -9.09
CA LYS A 324 -8.10 -11.79 -7.69
C LYS A 324 -7.23 -10.87 -6.84
N ASP A 325 -6.00 -10.63 -7.27
CA ASP A 325 -5.07 -9.72 -6.56
C ASP A 325 -5.64 -8.29 -6.51
N ARG A 326 -6.41 -7.90 -7.53
CA ARG A 326 -7.10 -6.62 -7.60
C ARG A 326 -8.22 -6.53 -6.57
N ALA A 327 -9.07 -7.54 -6.51
CA ALA A 327 -10.11 -7.63 -5.48
C ALA A 327 -9.51 -7.59 -4.07
N ASP A 328 -8.40 -8.30 -3.85
CA ASP A 328 -7.69 -8.31 -2.55
C ASP A 328 -7.10 -6.93 -2.22
N ALA A 329 -6.47 -6.25 -3.18
CA ALA A 329 -5.93 -4.90 -2.99
C ALA A 329 -7.03 -3.89 -2.62
N LEU A 330 -8.12 -3.87 -3.39
CA LEU A 330 -9.28 -3.01 -3.13
C LEU A 330 -9.91 -3.31 -1.78
N TYR A 331 -10.02 -4.59 -1.41
CA TYR A 331 -10.55 -5.01 -0.11
C TYR A 331 -9.70 -4.44 1.04
N GLN A 332 -8.37 -4.55 0.98
CA GLN A 332 -7.47 -4.03 2.02
C GLN A 332 -7.50 -2.51 2.10
N LEU A 333 -7.47 -1.81 0.96
CA LEU A 333 -7.54 -0.34 0.95
C LEU A 333 -8.87 0.17 1.50
N THR A 334 -9.98 -0.43 1.09
CA THR A 334 -11.32 -0.10 1.63
C THR A 334 -11.39 -0.33 3.13
N LYS A 335 -10.72 -1.37 3.64
CA LYS A 335 -10.62 -1.65 5.08
C LYS A 335 -9.89 -0.54 5.82
N ILE A 336 -8.75 -0.08 5.31
CA ILE A 336 -7.99 1.03 5.88
C ILE A 336 -8.82 2.31 5.88
N VAL A 337 -9.46 2.66 4.76
CA VAL A 337 -10.33 3.84 4.65
C VAL A 337 -11.47 3.78 5.67
N CYS A 338 -12.16 2.64 5.78
CA CYS A 338 -13.24 2.45 6.75
C CYS A 338 -12.75 2.66 8.18
N HIS A 339 -11.60 2.10 8.53
CA HIS A 339 -11.03 2.24 9.86
C HIS A 339 -10.63 3.68 10.19
N ILE A 340 -9.96 4.37 9.27
CA ILE A 340 -9.58 5.79 9.40
C ILE A 340 -10.84 6.66 9.56
N SER A 341 -11.86 6.41 8.76
CA SER A 341 -13.14 7.14 8.83
C SER A 341 -13.76 7.00 10.23
N VAL A 342 -13.83 5.78 10.76
CA VAL A 342 -14.35 5.51 12.11
C VAL A 342 -13.52 6.22 13.19
N SER A 343 -12.19 6.22 13.07
CA SER A 343 -11.31 6.94 13.99
C SER A 343 -11.56 8.45 13.95
N ILE A 344 -11.64 9.06 12.76
CA ILE A 344 -11.93 10.50 12.63
C ILE A 344 -13.31 10.84 13.20
N ILE A 345 -14.33 10.01 12.93
CA ILE A 345 -15.69 10.18 13.46
C ILE A 345 -15.68 10.26 14.99
N ARG A 346 -14.91 9.40 15.65
CA ARG A 346 -14.77 9.39 17.11
C ARG A 346 -14.10 10.65 17.66
N MET A 347 -13.26 11.30 16.87
CA MET A 347 -12.62 12.54 17.24
C MET A 347 -13.55 13.75 17.06
N LEU A 348 -14.59 13.66 16.21
CA LEU A 348 -15.47 14.79 15.87
C LEU A 348 -16.02 15.57 17.07
N PRO A 349 -16.43 14.97 18.20
CA PRO A 349 -16.94 15.73 19.34
C PRO A 349 -15.91 16.70 19.95
N GLN A 350 -14.61 16.50 19.70
CA GLN A 350 -13.51 17.29 20.23
C GLN A 350 -12.94 18.29 19.20
N LEU A 351 -13.33 18.14 17.93
CA LEU A 351 -12.82 18.92 16.81
C LEU A 351 -13.61 20.20 16.56
N GLY A 352 -12.97 21.19 15.95
CA GLY A 352 -13.63 22.43 15.55
C GLY A 352 -14.62 22.24 14.40
N SER A 353 -15.53 23.21 14.22
CA SER A 353 -16.54 23.18 13.13
C SER A 353 -15.92 23.08 11.73
N LYS A 354 -14.76 23.71 11.52
CA LYS A 354 -14.00 23.66 10.25
C LYS A 354 -13.48 22.25 9.95
N GLU A 355 -12.89 21.59 10.95
CA GLU A 355 -12.34 20.23 10.83
C GLU A 355 -13.46 19.21 10.58
N SER A 356 -14.55 19.30 11.35
CA SER A 356 -15.73 18.46 11.13
C SER A 356 -16.30 18.62 9.72
N LYS A 357 -16.44 19.86 9.23
CA LYS A 357 -16.90 20.14 7.87
C LYS A 357 -15.94 19.59 6.82
N GLN A 358 -14.63 19.72 7.03
CA GLN A 358 -13.61 19.19 6.12
C GLN A 358 -13.75 17.67 5.94
N PHE A 359 -13.86 16.94 7.06
CA PHE A 359 -14.02 15.49 7.00
C PHE A 359 -15.35 15.09 6.35
N LYS A 360 -16.48 15.67 6.77
CA LYS A 360 -17.79 15.37 6.19
C LYS A 360 -17.82 15.59 4.67
N THR A 361 -17.21 16.68 4.20
CA THR A 361 -17.11 16.98 2.76
C THR A 361 -16.26 15.94 2.03
N SER A 362 -15.12 15.56 2.62
CA SER A 362 -14.21 14.56 2.03
C SER A 362 -14.84 13.17 1.99
N LEU A 363 -15.59 12.80 3.03
CA LEU A 363 -16.32 11.53 3.10
C LEU A 363 -17.46 11.48 2.08
N ALA A 364 -18.23 12.57 1.94
CA ALA A 364 -19.30 12.66 0.94
C ALA A 364 -18.74 12.57 -0.48
N HIS A 365 -17.62 13.26 -0.75
CA HIS A 365 -16.93 13.17 -2.03
C HIS A 365 -16.45 11.74 -2.31
N TYR A 366 -15.86 11.07 -1.31
CA TYR A 366 -15.47 9.66 -1.41
C TYR A 366 -16.69 8.80 -1.79
N ILE A 367 -17.77 8.85 -1.02
CA ILE A 367 -18.95 7.99 -1.24
C ILE A 367 -19.49 8.19 -2.66
N HIS A 368 -19.68 9.44 -3.07
CA HIS A 368 -20.21 9.77 -4.39
C HIS A 368 -19.31 9.25 -5.52
N LEU A 369 -17.99 9.46 -5.43
CA LEU A 369 -17.03 9.01 -6.45
C LEU A 369 -17.09 7.51 -6.68
N TYR A 370 -17.19 6.72 -5.61
CA TYR A 370 -17.12 5.26 -5.71
C TYR A 370 -18.48 4.59 -5.92
N GLU A 371 -19.59 5.27 -5.62
CA GLU A 371 -20.93 4.78 -5.95
C GLU A 371 -21.17 4.71 -7.47
N GLU A 372 -20.46 5.52 -8.26
CA GLU A 372 -20.54 5.55 -9.73
C GLU A 372 -19.85 4.37 -10.42
N TRP A 373 -18.94 3.66 -9.75
CA TRP A 373 -18.12 2.62 -10.39
C TRP A 373 -18.92 1.36 -10.73
N GLU A 374 -19.05 0.95 -11.99
CA GLU A 374 -19.85 -0.26 -12.30
C GLU A 374 -19.22 -1.57 -11.77
N THR A 375 -17.89 -1.63 -11.73
CA THR A 375 -17.11 -2.79 -11.26
C THR A 375 -16.23 -2.40 -10.08
N ASP A 376 -15.81 -3.38 -9.27
CA ASP A 376 -14.77 -3.17 -8.27
C ASP A 376 -15.11 -2.09 -7.20
N LYS A 377 -16.41 -1.84 -6.97
CA LYS A 377 -16.90 -0.89 -5.97
C LYS A 377 -16.31 -1.17 -4.59
N PRO A 378 -15.66 -0.19 -3.94
CA PRO A 378 -15.24 -0.29 -2.57
C PRO A 378 -16.47 -0.07 -1.66
N TYR A 379 -17.13 -1.16 -1.28
CA TYR A 379 -18.32 -1.18 -0.41
C TYR A 379 -18.01 -0.74 1.04
N VAL A 380 -17.54 0.50 1.22
CA VAL A 380 -17.04 1.03 2.50
C VAL A 380 -18.15 1.09 3.54
N PHE A 381 -19.36 1.47 3.13
CA PHE A 381 -20.49 1.56 4.04
C PHE A 381 -20.96 0.19 4.52
N HIS A 382 -21.05 -0.80 3.62
CA HIS A 382 -21.31 -2.19 4.00
C HIS A 382 -20.26 -2.73 4.98
N ARG A 383 -19.00 -2.32 4.84
CA ARG A 383 -17.93 -2.69 5.78
C ARG A 383 -18.10 -2.01 7.14
N ALA A 384 -18.47 -0.73 7.16
CA ALA A 384 -18.79 -0.04 8.41
C ALA A 384 -19.97 -0.73 9.13
N CYS A 385 -20.94 -1.25 8.37
CA CYS A 385 -22.07 -2.03 8.88
C CYS A 385 -21.77 -3.53 9.07
N ASP A 386 -20.53 -4.00 8.94
CA ASP A 386 -20.23 -5.41 9.20
C ASP A 386 -20.32 -5.71 10.71
N LEU A 387 -21.13 -6.72 11.07
CA LEU A 387 -21.37 -7.08 12.46
C LEU A 387 -20.10 -7.41 13.24
N LEU A 388 -19.16 -8.15 12.64
CA LEU A 388 -17.92 -8.51 13.33
C LEU A 388 -17.08 -7.26 13.59
N TYR A 389 -17.06 -6.34 12.64
CA TYR A 389 -16.40 -5.05 12.83
C TYR A 389 -17.05 -4.19 13.92
N LEU A 390 -18.38 -4.14 13.98
CA LEU A 390 -19.16 -3.41 14.99
C LEU A 390 -18.96 -4.00 16.39
N VAL A 391 -19.00 -5.33 16.56
CA VAL A 391 -18.82 -6.00 17.86
C VAL A 391 -17.46 -5.69 18.47
N GLY A 392 -16.43 -5.48 17.64
CA GLY A 392 -15.12 -5.02 18.10
C GLY A 392 -15.09 -3.58 18.64
N GLN A 393 -16.19 -2.83 18.56
CA GLN A 393 -16.27 -1.44 18.98
C GLN A 393 -16.95 -1.29 20.35
N LYS A 394 -16.24 -0.69 21.30
CA LYS A 394 -16.69 -0.52 22.70
C LYS A 394 -17.33 0.85 22.99
N SER A 395 -17.79 1.55 21.95
CA SER A 395 -18.33 2.92 22.06
C SER A 395 -19.57 3.09 21.20
N ASN A 396 -20.30 4.19 21.39
CA ASN A 396 -21.56 4.45 20.69
C ASN A 396 -21.37 4.50 19.16
N TYR A 397 -21.68 3.39 18.47
CA TYR A 397 -21.34 3.20 17.06
C TYR A 397 -22.42 3.74 16.11
N GLU A 398 -23.60 4.08 16.62
CA GLU A 398 -24.72 4.60 15.82
C GLU A 398 -24.33 5.88 15.06
N GLN A 399 -23.50 6.74 15.66
CA GLN A 399 -23.01 7.99 15.07
C GLN A 399 -22.16 7.74 13.82
N VAL A 400 -21.43 6.62 13.77
CA VAL A 400 -20.65 6.25 12.57
C VAL A 400 -21.61 6.02 11.41
N ILE A 401 -22.61 5.16 11.59
CA ILE A 401 -23.58 4.82 10.55
C ILE A 401 -24.35 6.08 10.12
N GLN A 402 -24.79 6.89 11.08
CA GLN A 402 -25.48 8.15 10.80
C GLN A 402 -24.62 9.09 9.94
N LEU A 403 -23.33 9.22 10.21
CA LEU A 403 -22.46 10.11 9.42
C LEU A 403 -22.18 9.60 8.01
N PHE A 404 -22.10 8.28 7.80
CA PHE A 404 -22.03 7.73 6.44
C PHE A 404 -23.32 8.01 5.64
N LEU A 405 -24.49 7.88 6.29
CA LEU A 405 -25.78 8.22 5.69
C LEU A 405 -25.91 9.72 5.39
N GLU A 406 -25.51 10.59 6.33
CA GLU A 406 -25.46 12.05 6.12
C GLU A 406 -24.51 12.44 4.97
N ALA A 407 -23.47 11.65 4.74
CA ALA A 407 -22.53 11.83 3.64
C ALA A 407 -23.04 11.26 2.29
N GLY A 408 -24.25 10.70 2.27
CA GLY A 408 -24.95 10.28 1.04
C GLY A 408 -24.95 8.79 0.76
N ALA A 409 -24.45 7.94 1.67
CA ALA A 409 -24.47 6.49 1.45
C ALA A 409 -25.91 5.97 1.32
N ASP A 410 -26.20 5.21 0.26
CA ASP A 410 -27.52 4.59 0.07
C ASP A 410 -27.75 3.44 1.10
N PRO A 411 -28.75 3.55 2.00
CA PRO A 411 -29.08 2.50 2.97
C PRO A 411 -29.54 1.18 2.33
N ASN A 412 -29.89 1.20 1.05
CA ASN A 412 -30.35 0.04 0.27
C ASN A 412 -29.35 -0.37 -0.83
N ALA A 413 -28.12 0.16 -0.81
CA ALA A 413 -27.08 -0.25 -1.76
C ALA A 413 -26.77 -1.75 -1.61
N LEU A 414 -26.48 -2.44 -2.71
CA LEU A 414 -26.13 -3.86 -2.69
C LEU A 414 -24.62 -4.03 -2.85
N ASN A 415 -24.00 -4.86 -2.00
CA ASN A 415 -22.60 -5.24 -2.18
C ASN A 415 -22.42 -6.38 -3.21
N ALA A 416 -21.19 -6.87 -3.37
CA ALA A 416 -20.87 -7.98 -4.26
C ALA A 416 -21.65 -9.28 -3.97
N ASP A 417 -22.12 -9.49 -2.74
CA ASP A 417 -22.95 -10.65 -2.37
C ASP A 417 -24.46 -10.36 -2.46
N GLY A 418 -24.84 -9.16 -2.90
CA GLY A 418 -26.23 -8.68 -2.89
C GLY A 418 -26.71 -8.30 -1.49
N ASN A 419 -25.84 -8.17 -0.50
CA ASN A 419 -26.25 -7.74 0.84
C ASN A 419 -26.46 -6.22 0.89
N THR A 420 -27.54 -5.77 1.52
CA THR A 420 -27.70 -4.37 1.95
C THR A 420 -26.83 -4.07 3.19
N PRO A 421 -26.55 -2.81 3.53
CA PRO A 421 -25.93 -2.45 4.80
C PRO A 421 -26.62 -3.10 6.01
N LEU A 422 -27.96 -3.21 5.98
CA LEU A 422 -28.72 -3.87 7.04
C LEU A 422 -28.46 -5.39 7.11
N HIS A 423 -28.21 -6.06 5.98
CA HIS A 423 -27.80 -7.47 5.96
C HIS A 423 -26.43 -7.66 6.62
N CYS A 424 -25.53 -6.69 6.46
CA CYS A 424 -24.19 -6.75 7.04
C CYS A 424 -24.21 -6.77 8.57
N LEU A 425 -25.22 -6.16 9.20
CA LEU A 425 -25.38 -6.13 10.65
C LEU A 425 -25.87 -7.46 11.25
N LEU A 426 -26.35 -8.41 10.45
CA LEU A 426 -26.88 -9.69 10.98
C LEU A 426 -25.91 -10.85 10.73
N PRO A 427 -25.84 -11.85 11.62
CA PRO A 427 -25.11 -13.08 11.35
C PRO A 427 -25.79 -13.89 10.24
N LYS A 428 -24.98 -14.37 9.29
CA LYS A 428 -25.43 -15.09 8.09
C LYS A 428 -25.46 -16.61 8.29
N ASN A 429 -24.83 -17.12 9.35
CA ASN A 429 -24.87 -18.53 9.72
C ASN A 429 -24.65 -18.69 11.24
N GLU A 430 -24.82 -19.92 11.73
CA GLU A 430 -24.62 -20.24 13.16
C GLU A 430 -23.20 -19.90 13.62
N PHE A 431 -22.17 -20.21 12.84
CA PHE A 431 -20.78 -19.89 13.19
C PHE A 431 -20.60 -18.39 13.46
N GLN A 432 -21.11 -17.52 12.59
CA GLN A 432 -21.04 -16.08 12.77
C GLN A 432 -21.90 -15.63 13.96
N TYR A 433 -23.08 -16.20 14.14
CA TYR A 433 -23.93 -15.92 15.31
C TYR A 433 -23.14 -16.20 16.61
N TRP A 434 -22.48 -17.35 16.70
CA TRP A 434 -21.67 -17.73 17.85
C TRP A 434 -20.44 -16.84 18.05
N LEU A 435 -19.76 -16.48 16.97
CA LEU A 435 -18.56 -15.64 17.02
C LEU A 435 -18.87 -14.20 17.44
N THR A 436 -20.02 -13.66 17.03
CA THR A 436 -20.39 -12.26 17.24
C THR A 436 -21.35 -12.05 18.42
N ASN A 437 -21.91 -13.13 18.98
CA ASN A 437 -23.09 -13.16 19.86
C ASN A 437 -23.25 -11.91 20.73
N PRO A 438 -24.06 -10.92 20.28
CA PRO A 438 -24.22 -9.66 20.98
C PRO A 438 -25.15 -9.75 22.19
N TRP A 439 -25.74 -10.93 22.44
CA TRP A 439 -26.77 -11.13 23.45
C TRP A 439 -26.24 -11.79 24.72
N ASP A 440 -25.44 -12.84 24.56
CA ASP A 440 -25.11 -13.75 25.66
C ASP A 440 -23.69 -14.35 25.56
N ASN A 441 -22.67 -13.59 25.13
CA ASN A 441 -21.29 -14.07 25.25
C ASN A 441 -20.86 -14.11 26.74
N PRO A 442 -20.77 -15.29 27.39
CA PRO A 442 -20.52 -15.38 28.82
C PRO A 442 -19.09 -14.94 29.22
N ASN A 443 -18.20 -14.75 28.24
CA ASN A 443 -16.81 -14.38 28.44
C ASN A 443 -16.56 -12.87 28.33
N GLU A 444 -17.58 -12.03 28.07
CA GLU A 444 -17.37 -10.63 27.70
C GLU A 444 -18.24 -9.65 28.51
N LYS A 445 -17.59 -8.83 29.34
CA LYS A 445 -18.26 -7.81 30.17
C LYS A 445 -18.95 -6.71 29.35
N ASP A 446 -18.58 -6.56 28.08
CA ASP A 446 -19.02 -5.50 27.18
C ASP A 446 -20.31 -5.84 26.42
N VAL A 447 -20.90 -7.03 26.63
CA VAL A 447 -22.13 -7.50 25.96
C VAL A 447 -23.28 -6.47 25.99
N PRO A 448 -23.59 -5.78 27.12
CA PRO A 448 -24.65 -4.77 27.12
C PRO A 448 -24.41 -3.61 26.16
N ILE A 449 -23.16 -3.15 26.03
CA ILE A 449 -22.77 -2.05 25.13
C ILE A 449 -22.86 -2.52 23.68
N ILE A 450 -22.34 -3.72 23.39
CA ILE A 450 -22.39 -4.33 22.06
C ILE A 450 -23.86 -4.50 21.61
N ARG A 451 -24.71 -5.01 22.50
CA ARG A 451 -26.15 -5.16 22.27
C ARG A 451 -26.80 -3.81 21.95
N SER A 452 -26.55 -2.80 22.78
CA SER A 452 -27.10 -1.45 22.58
C SER A 452 -26.66 -0.85 21.24
N ASN A 453 -25.37 -0.97 20.90
CA ASN A 453 -24.81 -0.49 19.64
C ASN A 453 -25.45 -1.18 18.44
N PHE A 454 -25.63 -2.50 18.51
CA PHE A 454 -26.28 -3.27 17.45
C PHE A 454 -27.74 -2.81 17.24
N ILE A 455 -28.52 -2.70 18.32
CA ILE A 455 -29.91 -2.24 18.26
C ILE A 455 -30.01 -0.84 17.67
N ALA A 456 -29.18 0.08 18.14
CA ALA A 456 -29.17 1.44 17.63
C ALA A 456 -28.77 1.51 16.15
N SER A 457 -27.80 0.70 15.73
CA SER A 457 -27.36 0.62 14.33
C SER A 457 -28.46 0.13 13.40
N VAL A 458 -29.23 -0.89 13.83
CA VAL A 458 -30.41 -1.37 13.10
C VAL A 458 -31.47 -0.27 13.02
N ARG A 459 -31.72 0.44 14.12
CA ARG A 459 -32.69 1.55 14.17
C ARG A 459 -32.33 2.67 13.20
N VAL A 460 -31.09 3.16 13.24
CA VAL A 460 -30.62 4.24 12.36
C VAL A 460 -30.79 3.88 10.88
N LEU A 461 -30.48 2.64 10.49
CA LEU A 461 -30.66 2.19 9.11
C LEU A 461 -32.14 2.11 8.71
N LEU A 462 -33.01 1.63 9.59
CA LEU A 462 -34.45 1.58 9.34
C LEU A 462 -35.07 2.98 9.24
N ASP A 463 -34.67 3.88 10.14
CA ASP A 463 -35.10 5.29 10.12
C ASP A 463 -34.62 6.01 8.85
N ALA A 464 -33.48 5.59 8.29
CA ALA A 464 -32.98 6.06 7.00
C ALA A 464 -33.71 5.45 5.78
N GLY A 465 -34.69 4.57 5.98
CA GLY A 465 -35.49 3.98 4.90
C GLY A 465 -34.93 2.66 4.35
N SER A 466 -34.18 1.90 5.16
CA SER A 466 -33.75 0.55 4.77
C SER A 466 -34.95 -0.39 4.60
N HIS A 467 -34.96 -1.14 3.51
CA HIS A 467 -35.96 -2.16 3.24
C HIS A 467 -35.60 -3.48 3.93
N VAL A 468 -36.58 -4.08 4.61
CA VAL A 468 -36.42 -5.35 5.33
C VAL A 468 -36.72 -6.59 4.48
N ASP A 469 -37.33 -6.38 3.32
CA ASP A 469 -37.81 -7.43 2.43
C ASP A 469 -36.94 -7.65 1.18
N GLN A 470 -35.92 -6.81 0.97
CA GLN A 470 -34.93 -7.04 -0.08
C GLN A 470 -34.15 -8.32 0.20
N SER A 471 -33.96 -9.13 -0.84
CA SER A 471 -33.21 -10.38 -0.74
C SER A 471 -31.78 -10.24 -1.27
N ASN A 472 -30.83 -10.90 -0.60
CA ASN A 472 -29.47 -11.03 -1.09
C ASN A 472 -29.34 -12.09 -2.20
N ARG A 473 -28.13 -12.34 -2.73
CA ARG A 473 -27.92 -13.36 -3.79
C ARG A 473 -28.23 -14.80 -3.34
N ARG A 474 -28.38 -15.05 -2.04
CA ARG A 474 -28.79 -16.34 -1.48
C ARG A 474 -30.30 -16.44 -1.30
N GLY A 475 -31.05 -15.39 -1.63
CA GLY A 475 -32.48 -15.29 -1.42
C GLY A 475 -32.87 -14.98 0.03
N GLU A 476 -31.91 -14.65 0.90
CA GLU A 476 -32.17 -14.36 2.31
C GLU A 476 -32.63 -12.91 2.44
N THR A 477 -33.74 -12.68 3.15
CA THR A 477 -34.21 -11.34 3.55
C THR A 477 -33.79 -11.00 4.98
N ILE A 478 -33.84 -9.71 5.35
CA ILE A 478 -33.59 -9.27 6.73
C ILE A 478 -34.57 -9.92 7.72
N LEU A 479 -35.84 -10.01 7.34
CA LEU A 479 -36.88 -10.62 8.18
C LEU A 479 -36.58 -12.10 8.47
N GLU A 480 -36.08 -12.85 7.48
CA GLU A 480 -35.69 -14.25 7.66
C GLU A 480 -34.47 -14.39 8.57
N LEU A 481 -33.45 -13.55 8.36
CA LEU A 481 -32.25 -13.54 9.20
C LEU A 481 -32.58 -13.19 10.66
N LEU A 482 -33.44 -12.19 10.90
CA LEU A 482 -33.91 -11.83 12.24
C LEU A 482 -34.71 -12.96 12.90
N LYS A 483 -35.64 -13.60 12.17
CA LYS A 483 -36.40 -14.75 12.68
C LYS A 483 -35.50 -15.92 13.06
N ARG A 484 -34.45 -16.19 12.27
CA ARG A 484 -33.46 -17.22 12.60
C ARG A 484 -32.68 -16.85 13.86
N ASN A 485 -32.21 -15.61 13.98
CA ASN A 485 -31.47 -15.15 15.15
C ASN A 485 -32.33 -15.20 16.42
N ARG A 486 -33.61 -14.83 16.32
CA ARG A 486 -34.58 -14.96 17.41
C ARG A 486 -34.68 -16.42 17.90
N LYS A 487 -34.80 -17.39 16.98
CA LYS A 487 -34.82 -18.81 17.33
C LYS A 487 -33.51 -19.26 18.02
N MET A 488 -32.37 -18.79 17.55
CA MET A 488 -31.07 -19.08 18.15
C MET A 488 -30.93 -18.46 19.55
N GLN A 489 -31.49 -17.27 19.79
CA GLN A 489 -31.45 -16.63 21.11
C GLN A 489 -32.32 -17.35 22.15
N GLN A 490 -33.41 -18.00 21.72
CA GLN A 490 -34.29 -18.74 22.63
C GLN A 490 -33.55 -19.82 23.45
N SER A 491 -32.42 -20.36 22.95
CA SER A 491 -31.61 -21.31 23.71
C SER A 491 -30.91 -20.70 24.95
N PHE A 492 -30.84 -19.37 25.06
CA PHE A 492 -30.13 -18.66 26.13
C PHE A 492 -31.01 -18.19 27.28
N LYS A 493 -32.33 -18.41 27.21
CA LYS A 493 -33.32 -17.89 28.19
C LYS A 493 -33.26 -16.36 28.39
N ALA A 494 -32.64 -15.62 27.46
CA ALA A 494 -32.63 -14.17 27.44
C ALA A 494 -33.84 -13.62 26.65
N PRO A 495 -34.46 -12.50 27.08
CA PRO A 495 -35.53 -11.88 26.32
C PRO A 495 -34.99 -11.30 25.00
N PHE A 496 -35.68 -11.60 23.90
CA PHE A 496 -35.43 -10.96 22.61
C PHE A 496 -35.75 -9.48 22.71
N ASP A 497 -34.99 -8.63 22.03
CA ASP A 497 -35.19 -7.19 22.12
C ASP A 497 -36.56 -6.78 21.54
N PRO A 498 -37.39 -6.02 22.30
CA PRO A 498 -38.73 -5.64 21.85
C PRO A 498 -38.74 -4.85 20.54
N PHE A 499 -37.72 -4.04 20.28
CA PHE A 499 -37.64 -3.30 19.03
C PHE A 499 -37.42 -4.25 17.85
N LEU A 500 -36.50 -5.21 17.96
CA LEU A 500 -36.30 -6.19 16.89
C LEU A 500 -37.52 -7.09 16.68
N GLU A 501 -38.25 -7.41 17.75
CA GLU A 501 -39.53 -8.12 17.66
C GLU A 501 -40.52 -7.32 16.80
N SER A 502 -40.63 -6.00 17.04
CA SER A 502 -41.49 -5.13 16.23
C SER A 502 -41.06 -5.05 14.75
N VAL A 503 -39.76 -5.21 14.47
CA VAL A 503 -39.24 -5.28 13.08
C VAL A 503 -39.64 -6.61 12.42
N ILE A 504 -39.59 -7.73 13.13
CA ILE A 504 -40.02 -9.04 12.63
C ILE A 504 -41.50 -9.01 12.24
N ASP A 505 -42.32 -8.32 13.04
CA ASP A 505 -43.75 -8.19 12.86
C ASP A 505 -44.15 -6.98 11.98
N SER A 506 -43.16 -6.31 11.37
CA SER A 506 -43.41 -5.14 10.53
C SER A 506 -44.24 -5.47 9.30
N VAL A 507 -45.22 -4.60 9.01
CA VAL A 507 -46.00 -4.65 7.78
C VAL A 507 -45.25 -3.86 6.70
N LEU A 508 -45.04 -4.48 5.55
CA LEU A 508 -44.30 -3.84 4.47
C LEU A 508 -45.10 -2.68 3.86
N PRO A 509 -44.43 -1.61 3.38
CA PRO A 509 -45.09 -0.59 2.57
C PRO A 509 -45.81 -1.19 1.36
N LEU A 510 -46.91 -0.57 0.93
CA LEU A 510 -47.68 -1.04 -0.23
C LEU A 510 -46.81 -1.14 -1.51
N THR A 511 -45.84 -0.24 -1.65
CA THR A 511 -44.87 -0.26 -2.75
C THR A 511 -44.08 -1.57 -2.80
N CYS A 512 -43.61 -2.07 -1.65
CA CYS A 512 -42.93 -3.36 -1.51
C CYS A 512 -43.86 -4.52 -1.87
N TYR A 513 -45.09 -4.54 -1.34
CA TYR A 513 -46.07 -5.58 -1.68
C TYR A 513 -46.42 -5.60 -3.17
N CYS A 514 -46.55 -4.43 -3.79
CA CYS A 514 -46.77 -4.32 -5.23
C CYS A 514 -45.59 -4.90 -6.02
N ALA A 515 -44.35 -4.57 -5.64
CA ALA A 515 -43.16 -5.12 -6.28
C ALA A 515 -43.08 -6.65 -6.15
N GLN A 516 -43.28 -7.18 -4.94
CA GLN A 516 -43.34 -8.63 -4.70
C GLN A 516 -44.44 -9.31 -5.52
N SER A 517 -45.62 -8.69 -5.61
CA SER A 517 -46.73 -9.22 -6.41
C SER A 517 -46.40 -9.23 -7.90
N ILE A 518 -45.75 -8.18 -8.41
CA ILE A 518 -45.27 -8.10 -9.79
C ILE A 518 -44.28 -9.22 -10.09
N GLN A 519 -43.30 -9.44 -9.20
CA GLN A 519 -42.34 -10.55 -9.34
C GLN A 519 -43.04 -11.92 -9.30
N LYS A 520 -43.85 -12.15 -8.27
CA LYS A 520 -44.55 -13.43 -8.04
C LYS A 520 -45.45 -13.83 -9.21
N ASN A 521 -46.08 -12.86 -9.87
CA ASN A 521 -46.95 -13.09 -11.02
C ASN A 521 -46.24 -12.95 -12.37
N ASN A 522 -44.91 -12.79 -12.39
CA ASN A 522 -44.10 -12.60 -13.61
C ASN A 522 -44.61 -11.48 -14.53
N ILE A 523 -45.13 -10.39 -13.95
CA ILE A 523 -45.68 -9.28 -14.73
C ILE A 523 -44.53 -8.52 -15.42
N PRO A 524 -44.58 -8.30 -16.75
CA PRO A 524 -43.49 -7.63 -17.48
C PRO A 524 -43.26 -6.19 -17.02
N ILE A 525 -42.05 -5.88 -16.56
CA ILE A 525 -41.67 -4.56 -16.02
C ILE A 525 -41.03 -3.61 -17.04
N VAL A 526 -40.86 -4.03 -18.30
CA VAL A 526 -40.12 -3.28 -19.34
C VAL A 526 -40.71 -1.87 -19.60
N LYS A 527 -42.01 -1.70 -19.34
CA LYS A 527 -42.71 -0.41 -19.50
C LYS A 527 -42.57 0.54 -18.30
N LEU A 528 -42.00 0.07 -17.18
CA LEU A 528 -41.74 0.92 -16.02
C LEU A 528 -40.50 1.79 -16.24
N PRO A 529 -40.41 2.97 -15.62
CA PRO A 529 -39.16 3.73 -15.52
C PRO A 529 -38.00 2.86 -14.99
N PRO A 530 -36.75 3.07 -15.44
CA PRO A 530 -35.61 2.25 -15.01
C PRO A 530 -35.43 2.14 -13.49
N THR A 531 -35.69 3.23 -12.77
CA THR A 531 -35.65 3.28 -11.30
C THR A 531 -36.69 2.33 -10.67
N LEU A 532 -37.91 2.28 -11.21
CA LEU A 532 -38.96 1.37 -10.75
C LEU A 532 -38.71 -0.07 -11.20
N GLN A 533 -38.08 -0.30 -12.36
CA GLN A 533 -37.64 -1.64 -12.76
C GLN A 533 -36.62 -2.20 -11.78
N LEU A 534 -35.62 -1.38 -11.39
CA LEU A 534 -34.62 -1.76 -10.40
C LEU A 534 -35.27 -2.00 -9.02
N PHE A 535 -36.18 -1.13 -8.59
CA PHE A 535 -36.94 -1.32 -7.36
C PHE A 535 -37.69 -2.67 -7.38
N VAL A 536 -38.48 -2.92 -8.43
CA VAL A 536 -39.24 -4.17 -8.54
C VAL A 536 -38.32 -5.39 -8.60
N ARG A 537 -37.15 -5.33 -9.22
CA ARG A 537 -36.20 -6.45 -9.25
C ARG A 537 -35.55 -6.75 -7.88
N ARG A 538 -35.53 -5.78 -6.97
CA ARG A 538 -34.89 -5.89 -5.65
C ARG A 538 -35.83 -6.41 -4.56
N HIS A 539 -37.13 -6.31 -4.77
CA HIS A 539 -38.22 -6.70 -3.87
C HIS A 539 -39.02 -7.85 -4.47
#